data_AF-A0A834MTJ5-F1
#
_entry.id   AF-A0A834MTJ5-F1
#
_cell.length_a   1.000
_cell.length_b   1.000
_cell.length_c   1.000
_cell.angle_alpha   90.00
_cell.angle_beta   90.00
_cell.angle_gamma   90.00
#
_symmetry.space_group_name_H-M   'P 1'
#
loop_
_entity.id
_entity.type
_entity.pdbx_description
1 polymer ?
#
loop_
_entity_poly.entity_id
_entity_poly.type
_entity_poly.pdbx_seq_one_letter_code
_entity_poly.pdbx_strand_id
1 'polypeptide(L)'
;MCFFIYAFSCNTCAEADDDAEEDVKDRTCKSKKTQDEVFNIRDVEKLMQRFSSNGNIFHLTFNTEMMVRCDTENILREWYSIVTNQIEINDIATWSLEKGITKMVPDFIYKRRNNLRGIIMRAVIVKDSTFINLKDISQLGSTFNELLREICAALNFSFDIVSEVKEFGRWNPQENTWTGAIAELYARRADISLAGFSITGDRLNAVDFALPHIITKNYLYIRKSELFTVKWSSYFQTFTNSVWMAMFGVFIVAWILLTFLKMKYGTDRKIGYLLVDNFMEIWGIVCQQGLIDFSGRSSLRITYLSLFLLVTVFWASYSATLISILTSVINVLPFHSFRSFVADGTYQLAVPRGTSYYDKFADSKDPLAEKVMKLMLEVEELPINEFEGFKIVR
;
A
#
# COMPACT_ATOMS: atom_id res chain seq x y z
N MET A 1 18.98 19.17 52.92
CA MET A 1 17.85 18.24 52.77
C MET A 1 17.46 18.23 51.30
N CYS A 2 16.64 17.32 50.77
CA CYS A 2 16.24 17.38 49.36
C CYS A 2 14.72 17.45 49.30
N PHE A 3 14.21 18.46 48.61
CA PHE A 3 12.78 18.68 48.43
C PHE A 3 12.32 18.05 47.12
N PHE A 4 11.25 17.29 47.24
CA PHE A 4 10.49 16.79 46.10
C PHE A 4 9.64 17.94 45.55
N ILE A 5 9.83 18.28 44.28
CA ILE A 5 9.16 19.44 43.70
C ILE A 5 7.93 18.99 42.89
N TYR A 6 8.02 17.92 42.11
CA TYR A 6 6.93 17.46 41.24
C TYR A 6 7.18 16.02 40.76
N ALA A 7 6.14 15.19 40.68
CA ALA A 7 6.16 13.97 39.88
C ALA A 7 4.81 13.74 39.20
N PHE A 8 4.87 13.49 37.89
CA PHE A 8 3.76 12.93 37.13
C PHE A 8 4.22 11.61 36.52
N SER A 9 3.44 10.55 36.75
CA SER A 9 3.52 9.32 35.97
C SER A 9 2.36 9.36 34.99
N CYS A 10 2.62 9.81 33.77
CA CYS A 10 1.60 9.83 32.74
C CYS A 10 1.51 8.43 32.13
N ASN A 11 0.47 7.66 32.50
CA ASN A 11 0.05 6.52 31.70
C ASN A 11 -0.67 7.07 30.47
N THR A 12 0.09 7.15 29.37
CA THR A 12 -0.33 7.28 27.97
C THR A 12 -1.65 8.02 27.70
N CYS A 13 -1.53 9.26 27.20
CA CYS A 13 -2.50 9.86 26.29
C CYS A 13 -1.70 10.52 25.16
N ALA A 14 -1.95 10.10 23.91
CA ALA A 14 -1.32 10.68 22.74
C ALA A 14 -1.64 12.18 22.65
N GLU A 15 -0.59 12.99 22.46
CA GLU A 15 -0.74 14.39 22.07
C GLU A 15 -1.25 14.44 20.64
N ALA A 16 -2.42 15.05 20.45
CA ALA A 16 -2.91 15.46 19.15
C ALA A 16 -2.19 16.77 18.79
N ASP A 17 -1.52 16.80 17.63
CA ASP A 17 -1.03 18.03 17.03
C ASP A 17 -2.22 18.97 16.72
N ASP A 18 -2.09 20.21 17.19
CA ASP A 18 -2.99 21.33 16.90
C ASP A 18 -2.90 21.71 15.41
N ASP A 19 -3.61 21.01 14.53
CA ASP A 19 -3.96 21.45 13.18
C ASP A 19 -5.11 20.59 12.60
N ALA A 20 -6.27 20.60 13.25
CA ALA A 20 -7.53 20.14 12.64
C ALA A 20 -8.73 20.85 13.27
N GLU A 21 -9.34 21.73 12.48
CA GLU A 21 -10.65 22.32 12.75
C GLU A 21 -11.76 21.24 12.66
N GLU A 22 -12.66 21.29 13.64
CA GLU A 22 -13.99 20.64 13.74
C GLU A 22 -14.15 19.16 14.21
N ASP A 23 -14.97 19.07 15.26
CA ASP A 23 -15.85 17.97 15.71
C ASP A 23 -15.28 16.68 16.32
N VAL A 24 -14.88 16.76 17.61
CA VAL A 24 -15.07 15.65 18.57
C VAL A 24 -15.55 16.17 19.92
N LYS A 25 -16.88 16.15 20.13
CA LYS A 25 -17.50 16.25 21.46
C LYS A 25 -17.30 14.96 22.26
N ASP A 26 -16.99 15.14 23.53
CA ASP A 26 -17.09 14.18 24.65
C ASP A 26 -16.33 12.85 24.55
N ARG A 27 -15.04 12.90 24.91
CA ARG A 27 -14.39 11.79 25.64
C ARG A 27 -13.61 12.35 26.84
N THR A 28 -14.32 12.64 27.93
CA THR A 28 -13.70 12.94 29.22
C THR A 28 -12.96 11.71 29.75
N CYS A 29 -11.63 11.76 29.73
CA CYS A 29 -10.78 10.80 30.42
C CYS A 29 -10.98 11.00 31.93
N LYS A 30 -11.69 10.07 32.60
CA LYS A 30 -11.77 10.06 34.06
C LYS A 30 -10.41 9.67 34.60
N SER A 31 -9.61 10.66 34.98
CA SER A 31 -8.52 10.50 35.93
C SER A 31 -9.05 9.73 37.13
N LYS A 32 -8.54 8.51 37.32
CA LYS A 32 -8.67 7.83 38.59
C LYS A 32 -7.77 8.63 39.53
N LYS A 33 -8.37 9.50 40.36
CA LYS A 33 -7.69 10.09 41.52
C LYS A 33 -7.18 8.92 42.39
N THR A 34 -5.95 8.49 42.15
CA THR A 34 -5.18 7.76 43.14
C THR A 34 -4.99 8.73 44.29
N GLN A 35 -5.47 8.30 45.45
CA GLN A 35 -5.39 8.97 46.74
C GLN A 35 -4.01 9.62 46.91
N ASP A 36 -4.00 10.91 47.27
CA ASP A 36 -2.79 11.66 47.59
C ASP A 36 -2.08 10.99 48.77
N GLU A 37 -1.18 10.05 48.51
CA GLU A 37 -0.18 9.62 49.48
C GLU A 37 0.89 10.71 49.56
N VAL A 38 0.59 11.73 50.36
CA VAL A 38 1.59 12.70 50.83
C VAL A 38 2.53 11.96 51.75
N PHE A 39 3.62 11.42 51.19
CA PHE A 39 4.72 10.88 51.98
C PHE A 39 5.25 11.96 52.92
N ASN A 40 5.30 11.64 54.22
CA ASN A 40 5.73 12.53 55.27
C ASN A 40 7.17 13.00 54.99
N ILE A 41 7.35 14.31 54.79
CA ILE A 41 8.57 14.95 54.28
C ILE A 41 9.81 14.60 55.13
N ARG A 42 9.66 14.33 56.42
CA ARG A 42 10.75 13.92 57.32
C ARG A 42 11.23 12.48 57.14
N ASP A 43 10.40 11.58 56.61
CA ASP A 43 10.79 10.20 56.32
C ASP A 43 11.58 10.12 55.00
N VAL A 44 11.22 10.96 54.02
CA VAL A 44 11.94 11.09 52.73
C VAL A 44 13.35 11.67 52.92
N GLU A 45 13.56 12.53 53.93
CA GLU A 45 14.84 13.19 54.25
C GLU A 45 15.97 12.22 54.66
N LYS A 46 15.66 11.19 55.45
CA LYS A 46 16.64 10.15 55.84
C LYS A 46 16.84 9.09 54.75
N LEU A 47 15.85 8.95 53.86
CA LEU A 47 15.93 8.12 52.67
C LEU A 47 16.86 8.77 51.62
N MET A 48 16.65 10.00 51.18
CA MET A 48 17.36 10.53 49.99
C MET A 48 18.90 10.63 50.11
N GLN A 49 19.47 10.85 51.31
CA GLN A 49 20.93 10.91 51.50
C GLN A 49 21.64 9.54 51.54
N ARG A 50 20.90 8.44 51.73
CA ARG A 50 21.46 7.07 51.82
C ARG A 50 21.17 6.23 50.57
N PHE A 51 20.39 6.76 49.62
CA PHE A 51 19.69 5.97 48.58
C PHE A 51 20.25 6.17 47.16
N SER A 52 21.21 7.07 46.94
CA SER A 52 21.93 7.18 45.67
C SER A 52 22.73 5.90 45.32
N SER A 53 22.94 5.00 46.27
CA SER A 53 23.69 3.74 46.08
C SER A 53 22.81 2.50 45.93
N ASN A 54 21.50 2.56 46.21
CA ASN A 54 20.64 1.37 46.31
C ASN A 54 19.45 1.44 45.34
N GLY A 55 19.74 1.30 44.04
CA GLY A 55 18.77 0.94 43.00
C GLY A 55 17.52 1.83 42.83
N ASN A 56 16.52 1.32 42.10
CA ASN A 56 15.31 2.05 41.73
C ASN A 56 14.16 1.84 42.73
N ILE A 57 14.26 2.47 43.89
CA ILE A 57 13.30 2.27 45.00
C ILE A 57 11.95 2.94 44.73
N PHE A 58 11.93 4.00 43.91
CA PHE A 58 10.70 4.68 43.52
C PHE A 58 9.97 3.99 42.36
N HIS A 59 10.47 2.85 41.88
CA HIS A 59 9.95 2.16 40.69
C HIS A 59 9.75 3.12 39.52
N LEU A 60 10.71 4.04 39.34
CA LEU A 60 10.70 4.99 38.23
C LEU A 60 10.75 4.21 36.92
N THR A 61 10.12 4.79 35.91
CA THR A 61 10.14 4.28 34.54
C THR A 61 10.74 5.32 33.61
N PHE A 62 11.02 4.92 32.37
CA PHE A 62 11.59 5.82 31.37
C PHE A 62 10.68 7.02 31.07
N ASN A 63 9.35 6.90 31.23
CA ASN A 63 8.40 7.99 31.00
C ASN A 63 8.09 8.80 32.27
N THR A 64 8.73 8.49 33.40
CA THR A 64 8.50 9.23 34.63
C THR A 64 9.13 10.62 34.53
N GLU A 65 8.37 11.66 34.84
CA GLU A 65 8.82 13.04 34.93
C GLU A 65 8.90 13.44 36.41
N MET A 66 10.01 13.07 37.05
CA MET A 66 10.26 13.39 38.44
C MET A 66 11.37 14.44 38.54
N MET A 67 11.08 15.53 39.23
CA MET A 67 12.02 16.61 39.49
C MET A 67 12.35 16.71 40.97
N VAL A 68 13.65 16.64 41.28
CA VAL A 68 14.20 16.65 42.64
C VAL A 68 15.16 17.83 42.76
N ARG A 69 15.06 18.54 43.88
CA ARG A 69 16.03 19.57 44.25
C ARG A 69 16.64 19.24 45.61
N CYS A 70 17.95 19.40 45.73
CA CYS A 70 18.65 19.25 47.00
C CYS A 70 19.05 20.61 47.58
N ASP A 71 18.83 20.88 48.86
CA ASP A 71 19.14 22.14 49.55
C ASP A 71 20.61 22.52 49.50
N THR A 72 21.49 21.54 49.31
CA THR A 72 22.93 21.75 49.20
C THR A 72 23.30 22.42 47.88
N GLU A 73 22.42 22.35 46.86
CA GLU A 73 22.70 22.82 45.51
C GLU A 73 21.48 23.51 44.89
N ASN A 74 21.70 24.65 44.25
CA ASN A 74 20.64 25.37 43.53
C ASN A 74 20.33 24.75 42.15
N ILE A 75 20.41 23.42 42.06
CA ILE A 75 20.25 22.63 40.83
C ILE A 75 18.98 21.78 40.94
N LEU A 76 18.18 21.85 39.89
CA LEU A 76 17.02 21.01 39.66
C LEU A 76 17.47 19.79 38.85
N ARG A 77 17.21 18.60 39.36
CA ARG A 77 17.58 17.33 38.74
C ARG A 77 16.35 16.53 38.33
N GLU A 78 16.43 15.91 37.17
CA GLU A 78 15.47 14.94 36.66
C GLU A 78 15.92 13.54 37.04
N TRP A 79 15.03 12.77 37.66
CA TRP A 79 15.27 11.37 38.03
C TRP A 79 14.36 10.48 37.19
N TYR A 80 14.95 9.49 36.54
CA TYR A 80 14.22 8.50 35.74
C TYR A 80 14.97 7.17 35.79
N SER A 81 14.41 6.12 35.19
CA SER A 81 15.06 4.82 35.15
C SER A 81 14.86 4.19 33.79
N ILE A 82 15.96 3.69 33.21
CA ILE A 82 15.95 2.93 31.95
C ILE A 82 15.78 1.44 32.27
N VAL A 83 16.54 0.95 33.24
CA VAL A 83 16.49 -0.43 33.73
C VAL A 83 15.92 -0.40 35.14
N THR A 84 14.98 -1.29 35.44
CA THR A 84 14.22 -1.34 36.71
C THR A 84 15.07 -1.35 37.99
N ASN A 85 16.39 -1.52 37.92
CA ASN A 85 17.27 -1.56 39.07
C ASN A 85 18.20 -0.34 39.20
N GLN A 86 18.18 0.62 38.28
CA GLN A 86 19.08 1.77 38.27
C GLN A 86 18.33 3.07 38.01
N ILE A 87 18.72 4.14 38.73
CA ILE A 87 18.21 5.50 38.54
C ILE A 87 19.25 6.29 37.75
N GLU A 88 18.79 6.98 36.71
CA GLU A 88 19.55 7.98 35.97
C GLU A 88 19.18 9.37 36.51
N ILE A 89 20.19 10.21 36.69
CA ILE A 89 20.06 11.56 37.23
C ILE A 89 20.64 12.54 36.21
N ASN A 90 19.81 13.48 35.75
CA ASN A 90 20.22 14.54 34.83
C ASN A 90 19.99 15.92 35.45
N ASP A 91 20.97 16.81 35.38
CA ASP A 91 20.82 18.20 35.82
C ASP A 91 20.11 19.00 34.72
N ILE A 92 18.94 19.60 35.02
CA ILE A 92 18.07 20.22 33.99
C ILE A 92 18.02 21.74 34.06
N ALA A 93 18.11 22.32 35.26
CA ALA A 93 17.99 23.74 35.45
C ALA A 93 18.66 24.20 36.75
N THR A 94 19.00 25.48 36.80
CA THR A 94 19.37 26.14 38.06
C THR A 94 18.22 27.01 38.56
N TRP A 95 18.08 27.09 39.86
CA TRP A 95 17.08 27.93 40.49
C TRP A 95 17.76 28.99 41.35
N SER A 96 17.38 30.25 41.18
CA SER A 96 17.79 31.33 42.08
C SER A 96 16.58 32.15 42.52
N LEU A 97 16.63 32.71 43.73
CA LEU A 97 15.57 33.58 44.24
C LEU A 97 15.35 34.84 43.38
N GLU A 98 16.41 35.36 42.75
CA GLU A 98 16.35 36.59 41.95
C GLU A 98 15.92 36.36 40.50
N LYS A 99 16.36 35.27 39.86
CA LYS A 99 16.13 35.01 38.43
C LYS A 99 15.13 33.88 38.15
N GLY A 100 14.64 33.19 39.17
CA GLY A 100 13.78 32.02 39.00
C GLY A 100 14.51 30.82 38.40
N ILE A 101 13.79 30.00 37.61
CA ILE A 101 14.33 28.80 36.95
C ILE A 101 15.06 29.21 35.66
N THR A 102 16.37 28.95 35.62
CA THR A 102 17.21 29.11 34.43
C THR A 102 17.51 27.73 33.85
N LYS A 103 16.91 27.41 32.70
CA LYS A 103 17.06 26.11 32.03
C LYS A 103 18.47 25.93 31.48
N MET A 104 19.05 24.73 31.66
CA MET A 104 20.36 24.37 31.15
C MET A 104 20.30 23.46 29.92
N VAL A 105 19.18 22.76 29.75
CA VAL A 105 19.02 21.67 28.78
C VAL A 105 17.75 21.88 27.95
N PRO A 106 17.69 21.42 26.68
CA PRO A 106 16.48 21.48 25.85
C PRO A 106 15.23 20.91 26.52
N ASP A 107 14.08 21.49 26.16
CA ASP A 107 12.76 21.20 26.76
C ASP A 107 12.23 19.80 26.47
N PHE A 108 12.57 19.22 25.32
CA PHE A 108 12.07 17.90 24.93
C PHE A 108 12.76 16.75 25.66
N ILE A 109 11.97 15.92 26.35
CA ILE A 109 12.43 14.74 27.09
C ILE A 109 13.27 13.82 26.20
N TYR A 110 12.80 13.54 24.98
CA TYR A 110 13.48 12.62 24.06
C TYR A 110 14.85 13.11 23.58
N LYS A 111 15.07 14.44 23.53
CA LYS A 111 16.41 14.99 23.23
C LYS A 111 17.37 14.84 24.40
N ARG A 112 16.85 14.86 25.64
CA ARG A 112 17.64 14.68 26.86
C ARG A 112 17.93 13.21 27.17
N ARG A 113 16.96 12.35 26.90
CA ARG A 113 17.00 10.90 27.18
C ARG A 113 17.31 10.10 25.91
N ASN A 114 18.34 10.52 25.15
CA ASN A 114 18.70 9.95 23.84
C ASN A 114 19.70 8.78 23.91
N ASN A 115 19.96 8.24 25.10
CA ASN A 115 20.92 7.16 25.30
C ASN A 115 20.34 6.11 26.25
N LEU A 116 20.14 4.90 25.74
CA LEU A 116 19.58 3.76 26.45
C LEU A 116 20.64 2.87 27.11
N ARG A 117 21.88 3.36 27.26
CA ARG A 117 22.96 2.74 28.05
C ARG A 117 23.31 1.29 27.67
N GLY A 118 23.09 0.91 26.41
CA GLY A 118 23.40 -0.42 25.89
C GLY A 118 22.45 -1.51 26.39
N ILE A 119 21.20 -1.18 26.74
CA ILE A 119 20.21 -2.20 27.07
C ILE A 119 20.00 -3.18 25.92
N ILE A 120 19.72 -4.43 26.27
CA ILE A 120 19.36 -5.49 25.33
C ILE A 120 17.84 -5.65 25.37
N MET A 121 17.15 -5.24 24.31
CA MET A 121 15.71 -5.40 24.15
C MET A 121 15.35 -6.78 23.59
N ARG A 122 14.26 -7.38 24.06
CA ARG A 122 13.75 -8.64 23.51
C ARG A 122 12.93 -8.35 22.26
N ALA A 123 13.38 -8.81 21.10
CA ALA A 123 12.70 -8.59 19.83
C ALA A 123 11.89 -9.81 19.38
N VAL A 124 10.68 -9.57 18.86
CA VAL A 124 9.89 -10.56 18.11
C VAL A 124 9.85 -10.20 16.63
N ILE A 125 10.09 -11.20 15.78
CA ILE A 125 10.13 -11.05 14.33
C ILE A 125 8.97 -11.82 13.68
N VAL A 126 8.46 -11.30 12.56
CA VAL A 126 7.51 -12.04 11.71
C VAL A 126 8.30 -12.72 10.60
N LYS A 127 8.17 -14.04 10.52
CA LYS A 127 8.86 -14.88 9.54
C LYS A 127 8.50 -14.47 8.12
N ASP A 128 9.50 -14.48 7.23
CA ASP A 128 9.37 -14.11 5.81
C ASP A 128 8.75 -12.72 5.58
N SER A 129 8.87 -11.83 6.58
CA SER A 129 8.54 -10.42 6.42
C SER A 129 9.43 -9.80 5.34
N THR A 130 8.81 -9.13 4.36
CA THR A 130 9.49 -8.48 3.24
C THR A 130 10.49 -7.41 3.68
N PHE A 131 10.30 -6.86 4.87
CA PHE A 131 11.11 -5.76 5.39
C PHE A 131 12.34 -6.23 6.17
N ILE A 132 12.35 -7.46 6.71
CA ILE A 132 13.43 -7.91 7.58
C ILE A 132 13.87 -9.31 7.17
N ASN A 133 15.09 -9.38 6.64
CA ASN A 133 15.76 -10.63 6.37
C ASN A 133 16.98 -10.76 7.30
N LEU A 134 16.92 -11.74 8.20
CA LEU A 134 17.94 -11.98 9.22
C LEU A 134 19.05 -12.91 8.76
N LYS A 135 18.88 -13.60 7.63
CA LYS A 135 19.92 -14.48 7.09
C LYS A 135 21.10 -13.69 6.50
N ASP A 136 20.89 -12.42 6.15
CA ASP A 136 21.88 -11.53 5.53
C ASP A 136 22.18 -10.28 6.38
N ILE A 137 22.35 -10.43 7.70
CA ILE A 137 22.83 -9.31 8.54
C ILE A 137 24.27 -8.91 8.17
N SER A 138 25.05 -9.84 7.59
CA SER A 138 26.48 -9.65 7.26
C SER A 138 26.77 -9.16 5.83
N GLN A 139 25.82 -9.25 4.89
CA GLN A 139 26.00 -8.76 3.52
C GLN A 139 24.76 -7.97 3.09
N LEU A 140 24.88 -6.64 3.10
CA LEU A 140 23.96 -5.71 2.43
C LEU A 140 22.47 -6.00 2.71
N GLY A 141 22.13 -6.28 3.97
CA GLY A 141 20.74 -6.49 4.38
C GLY A 141 19.91 -5.24 4.15
N SER A 142 18.75 -5.39 3.52
CA SER A 142 17.67 -4.43 3.22
C SER A 142 17.73 -3.04 3.88
N THR A 143 17.24 -1.99 3.19
CA THR A 143 17.16 -0.60 3.71
C THR A 143 16.62 -0.49 5.15
N PHE A 144 15.74 -1.40 5.57
CA PHE A 144 15.23 -1.47 6.95
C PHE A 144 16.23 -1.98 7.97
N ASN A 145 17.09 -2.93 7.62
CA ASN A 145 18.18 -3.39 8.48
C ASN A 145 19.21 -2.27 8.70
N GLU A 146 19.47 -1.44 7.68
CA GLU A 146 20.30 -0.25 7.83
C GLU A 146 19.67 0.79 8.74
N LEU A 147 18.40 1.14 8.51
CA LEU A 147 17.65 2.04 9.39
C LEU A 147 17.63 1.56 10.84
N LEU A 148 17.39 0.27 11.07
CA LEU A 148 17.37 -0.31 12.40
C LEU A 148 18.75 -0.23 13.07
N ARG A 149 19.84 -0.47 12.32
CA ARG A 149 21.21 -0.31 12.81
C ARG A 149 21.51 1.13 13.22
N GLU A 150 21.09 2.10 12.42
CA GLU A 150 21.24 3.53 12.74
C GLU A 150 20.43 3.91 13.99
N ILE A 151 19.21 3.40 14.15
CA ILE A 151 18.40 3.63 15.35
C ILE A 151 19.07 3.02 16.60
N CYS A 152 19.61 1.80 16.49
CA CYS A 152 20.33 1.14 17.58
C CYS A 152 21.60 1.92 17.97
N ALA A 153 22.35 2.43 16.98
CA ALA A 153 23.54 3.24 17.19
C ALA A 153 23.21 4.62 17.80
N ALA A 154 22.17 5.29 17.29
CA ALA A 154 21.76 6.61 17.73
C ALA A 154 21.23 6.61 19.19
N LEU A 155 20.47 5.57 19.56
CA LEU A 155 19.90 5.44 20.91
C LEU A 155 20.74 4.57 21.84
N ASN A 156 21.85 3.99 21.37
CA ASN A 156 22.74 3.11 22.13
C ASN A 156 21.98 1.97 22.84
N PHE A 157 21.34 1.10 22.07
CA PHE A 157 20.76 -0.17 22.54
C PHE A 157 21.03 -1.28 21.53
N SER A 158 20.90 -2.52 21.98
CA SER A 158 20.91 -3.71 21.14
C SER A 158 19.63 -4.52 21.37
N PHE A 159 19.41 -5.54 20.56
CA PHE A 159 18.26 -6.41 20.71
C PHE A 159 18.62 -7.87 20.43
N ASP A 160 17.94 -8.76 21.16
CA ASP A 160 18.03 -10.20 20.99
C ASP A 160 16.69 -10.75 20.50
N ILE A 161 16.73 -11.61 19.50
CA ILE A 161 15.52 -12.20 18.92
C ILE A 161 15.08 -13.35 19.82
N VAL A 162 13.97 -13.15 20.55
CA VAL A 162 13.44 -14.12 21.51
C VAL A 162 12.34 -15.01 20.93
N SER A 163 11.68 -14.56 19.86
CA SER A 163 10.55 -15.27 19.25
C SER A 163 10.45 -14.96 17.77
N GLU A 164 10.14 -16.00 16.99
CA GLU A 164 9.84 -15.92 15.56
C GLU A 164 8.43 -16.47 15.34
N VAL A 165 7.54 -15.61 14.84
CA VAL A 165 6.13 -15.93 14.63
C VAL A 165 5.76 -15.84 13.16
N LYS A 166 4.69 -16.54 12.76
CA LYS A 166 4.23 -16.56 11.37
C LYS A 166 3.26 -15.43 11.01
N GLU A 167 2.57 -14.88 12.01
CA GLU A 167 1.51 -13.91 11.81
C GLU A 167 1.83 -12.60 12.53
N PHE A 168 1.37 -11.48 11.98
CA PHE A 168 1.51 -10.17 12.62
C PHE A 168 0.65 -10.09 13.89
N GLY A 169 -0.57 -10.59 13.82
CA GLY A 169 -1.44 -10.74 14.97
C GLY A 169 -2.81 -10.12 14.77
N ARG A 170 -3.83 -10.87 15.18
CA ARG A 170 -5.24 -10.48 15.13
C ARG A 170 -5.87 -10.68 16.49
N TRP A 171 -6.83 -9.84 16.81
CA TRP A 171 -7.66 -10.02 17.99
C TRP A 171 -8.63 -11.17 17.76
N ASN A 172 -8.66 -12.14 18.67
CA ASN A 172 -9.68 -13.18 18.70
C ASN A 172 -10.75 -12.85 19.75
N PRO A 173 -11.95 -12.39 19.36
CA PRO A 173 -13.01 -12.06 20.31
C PRO A 173 -13.53 -13.25 21.12
N GLN A 174 -13.38 -14.48 20.62
CA GLN A 174 -13.91 -15.68 21.29
C GLN A 174 -13.04 -16.08 22.48
N GLU A 175 -11.73 -16.03 22.30
CA GLU A 175 -10.75 -16.37 23.35
C GLU A 175 -10.32 -15.15 24.15
N ASN A 176 -10.68 -13.94 23.71
CA ASN A 176 -10.25 -12.66 24.29
C ASN A 176 -8.70 -12.56 24.36
N THR A 177 -8.04 -13.04 23.30
CA THR A 177 -6.58 -13.11 23.17
C THR A 177 -6.11 -12.55 21.84
N TRP A 178 -4.87 -12.04 21.84
CA TRP A 178 -4.16 -11.67 20.62
C TRP A 178 -3.40 -12.88 20.07
N THR A 179 -3.26 -12.95 18.75
CA THR A 179 -2.38 -13.90 18.06
C THR A 179 -1.10 -13.23 17.54
N GLY A 180 -0.16 -14.03 17.04
CA GLY A 180 1.03 -13.54 16.32
C GLY A 180 1.97 -12.66 17.15
N ALA A 181 2.65 -11.73 16.48
CA ALA A 181 3.64 -10.87 17.11
C ALA A 181 3.02 -9.89 18.13
N ILE A 182 1.80 -9.41 17.88
CA ILE A 182 1.07 -8.57 18.84
C ILE A 182 0.82 -9.33 20.16
N ALA A 183 0.56 -10.64 20.12
CA ALA A 183 0.40 -11.45 21.33
C ALA A 183 1.66 -11.46 22.20
N GLU A 184 2.84 -11.56 21.58
CA GLU A 184 4.12 -11.57 22.29
C GLU A 184 4.41 -10.23 22.98
N LEU A 185 4.06 -9.12 22.33
CA LEU A 185 4.17 -7.77 22.90
C LEU A 185 3.15 -7.56 24.02
N TYR A 186 1.88 -7.92 23.79
CA TYR A 186 0.79 -7.76 24.75
C TYR A 186 1.04 -8.57 26.03
N ALA A 187 1.59 -9.79 25.89
CA ALA A 187 1.97 -10.64 27.01
C ALA A 187 3.33 -10.26 27.66
N ARG A 188 3.99 -9.18 27.20
CA ARG A 188 5.32 -8.72 27.65
C ARG A 188 6.43 -9.78 27.54
N ARG A 189 6.28 -10.73 26.60
CA ARG A 189 7.30 -11.74 26.27
C ARG A 189 8.39 -11.16 25.36
N ALA A 190 8.03 -10.17 24.54
CA ALA A 190 8.94 -9.31 23.80
C ALA A 190 8.73 -7.83 24.18
N ASP A 191 9.77 -7.02 24.02
CA ASP A 191 9.77 -5.57 24.28
C ASP A 191 9.55 -4.76 23.00
N ILE A 192 10.05 -5.25 21.86
CA ILE A 192 9.91 -4.61 20.54
C ILE A 192 9.55 -5.67 19.49
N SER A 193 8.78 -5.27 18.48
CA SER A 193 8.61 -6.10 17.28
C SER A 193 9.27 -5.47 16.07
N LEU A 194 9.98 -6.32 15.33
CA LEU A 194 10.68 -5.96 14.12
C LEU A 194 9.91 -6.58 12.95
N ALA A 195 8.92 -5.86 12.43
CA ALA A 195 8.19 -6.20 11.22
C ALA A 195 7.44 -4.98 10.64
N GLY A 196 6.99 -5.07 9.39
CA GLY A 196 6.18 -4.03 8.75
C GLY A 196 4.71 -4.10 9.19
N PHE A 197 4.39 -3.57 10.37
CA PHE A 197 3.01 -3.53 10.84
C PHE A 197 2.21 -2.40 10.19
N SER A 198 0.96 -2.70 9.82
CA SER A 198 -0.04 -1.65 9.63
C SER A 198 -0.60 -1.22 10.97
N ILE A 199 -0.67 0.10 11.16
CA ILE A 199 -1.29 0.72 12.32
C ILE A 199 -2.82 0.66 12.12
N THR A 200 -3.51 -0.08 12.99
CA THR A 200 -4.98 -0.20 13.01
C THR A 200 -5.52 0.16 14.39
N GLY A 201 -6.79 0.55 14.47
CA GLY A 201 -7.42 0.95 15.74
C GLY A 201 -7.32 -0.12 16.84
N ASP A 202 -7.58 -1.38 16.49
CA ASP A 202 -7.50 -2.48 17.48
C ASP A 202 -6.07 -2.74 17.95
N ARG A 203 -5.08 -2.67 17.05
CA ARG A 203 -3.67 -2.88 17.41
C ARG A 203 -3.14 -1.72 18.25
N LEU A 204 -3.57 -0.48 17.98
CA LEU A 204 -3.24 0.70 18.79
C LEU A 204 -3.75 0.61 20.23
N ASN A 205 -4.83 -0.15 20.47
CA ASN A 205 -5.32 -0.39 21.83
C ASN A 205 -4.47 -1.42 22.60
N ALA A 206 -3.64 -2.20 21.91
CA ALA A 206 -2.85 -3.29 22.49
C ALA A 206 -1.36 -2.95 22.62
N VAL A 207 -0.80 -2.22 21.65
CA VAL A 207 0.61 -1.87 21.59
C VAL A 207 0.81 -0.45 21.07
N ASP A 208 1.92 0.17 21.48
CA ASP A 208 2.35 1.46 20.95
C ASP A 208 3.16 1.29 19.65
N PHE A 209 2.96 2.19 18.69
CA PHE A 209 3.67 2.21 17.41
C PHE A 209 4.61 3.40 17.33
N ALA A 210 5.73 3.21 16.64
CA ALA A 210 6.55 4.31 16.16
C ALA A 210 5.80 5.11 15.08
N LEU A 211 6.28 6.33 14.82
CA LEU A 211 5.73 7.15 13.75
C LEU A 211 5.76 6.41 12.41
N PRO A 212 4.72 6.54 11.57
CA PRO A 212 4.64 5.83 10.30
C PRO A 212 5.86 6.16 9.40
N HIS A 213 6.66 5.14 9.11
CA HIS A 213 7.83 5.29 8.23
C HIS A 213 7.48 5.11 6.74
N ILE A 214 6.39 4.41 6.43
CA ILE A 214 5.95 4.10 5.06
C ILE A 214 4.44 4.26 4.96
N ILE A 215 3.98 4.88 3.88
CA ILE A 215 2.58 4.88 3.47
C ILE A 215 2.43 3.99 2.24
N THR A 216 1.69 2.89 2.37
CA THR A 216 1.42 1.95 1.29
C THR A 216 0.00 2.10 0.76
N LYS A 217 -0.21 1.72 -0.50
CA LYS A 217 -1.53 1.58 -1.11
C LYS A 217 -1.81 0.10 -1.35
N ASN A 218 -3.08 -0.29 -1.20
CA ASN A 218 -3.48 -1.67 -1.42
C ASN A 218 -3.72 -1.89 -2.92
N TYR A 219 -3.13 -2.95 -3.47
CA TYR A 219 -3.31 -3.36 -4.86
C TYR A 219 -3.88 -4.77 -4.93
N LEU A 220 -4.72 -5.02 -5.94
CA LEU A 220 -5.14 -6.37 -6.28
C LEU A 220 -4.18 -6.93 -7.33
N TYR A 221 -3.71 -8.15 -7.08
CA TYR A 221 -2.86 -8.88 -8.01
C TYR A 221 -3.68 -9.99 -8.66
N ILE A 222 -3.59 -10.05 -9.99
CA ILE A 222 -4.26 -11.04 -10.83
C ILE A 222 -3.20 -11.61 -11.78
N ARG A 223 -3.30 -12.91 -12.07
CA ARG A 223 -2.43 -13.54 -13.06
C ARG A 223 -2.63 -12.85 -14.40
N LYS A 224 -1.53 -12.41 -15.01
CA LYS A 224 -1.54 -11.92 -16.37
C LYS A 224 -2.05 -13.02 -17.29
N SER A 225 -3.14 -12.76 -18.01
CA SER A 225 -3.63 -13.68 -19.02
C SER A 225 -2.59 -13.82 -20.12
N GLU A 226 -2.07 -15.03 -20.32
CA GLU A 226 -1.17 -15.39 -21.42
C GLU A 226 -1.94 -15.72 -22.71
N LEU A 227 -3.26 -15.53 -22.73
CA LEU A 227 -4.09 -15.83 -23.89
C LEU A 227 -3.86 -14.77 -24.98
N PHE A 228 -2.76 -14.95 -25.73
CA PHE A 228 -2.52 -14.35 -27.03
C PHE A 228 -3.43 -14.99 -28.10
N THR A 229 -4.73 -15.06 -27.82
CA THR A 229 -5.68 -15.48 -28.85
C THR A 229 -6.03 -14.25 -29.66
N VAL A 230 -5.48 -14.13 -30.86
CA VAL A 230 -5.99 -13.19 -31.85
C VAL A 230 -7.44 -13.57 -32.09
N LYS A 231 -8.37 -12.81 -31.52
CA LYS A 231 -9.79 -13.03 -31.76
C LYS A 231 -10.02 -12.79 -33.24
N TRP A 232 -10.76 -13.67 -33.92
CA TRP A 232 -11.12 -13.47 -35.33
C TRP A 232 -11.82 -12.11 -35.58
N SER A 233 -12.48 -11.56 -34.56
CA SER A 233 -13.05 -10.22 -34.60
C SER A 233 -12.01 -9.11 -34.79
N SER A 234 -10.76 -9.32 -34.40
CA SER A 234 -9.68 -8.32 -34.50
C SER A 234 -9.34 -7.96 -35.95
N TYR A 235 -9.56 -8.87 -36.92
CA TYR A 235 -9.39 -8.54 -38.35
C TYR A 235 -10.38 -7.49 -38.84
N PHE A 236 -11.60 -7.48 -38.30
CA PHE A 236 -12.63 -6.50 -38.64
C PHE A 236 -12.52 -5.20 -37.82
N GLN A 237 -11.78 -5.21 -36.72
CA GLN A 237 -11.54 -4.03 -35.87
C GLN A 237 -10.49 -3.06 -36.43
N THR A 238 -9.81 -3.44 -37.52
CA THR A 238 -8.82 -2.59 -38.22
C THR A 238 -9.42 -1.27 -38.71
N PHE A 239 -10.69 -1.32 -39.17
CA PHE A 239 -11.46 -0.15 -39.55
C PHE A 239 -12.72 -0.02 -38.70
N THR A 240 -13.15 1.21 -38.47
CA THR A 240 -14.43 1.47 -37.80
C THR A 240 -15.59 1.08 -38.71
N ASN A 241 -16.74 0.76 -38.11
CA ASN A 241 -17.95 0.42 -38.88
C ASN A 241 -18.31 1.47 -39.93
N SER A 242 -18.07 2.76 -39.63
CA SER A 242 -18.30 3.87 -40.56
C SER A 242 -17.42 3.77 -41.81
N VAL A 243 -16.15 3.37 -41.68
CA VAL A 243 -15.23 3.22 -42.82
C VAL A 243 -15.61 2.01 -43.66
N TRP A 244 -15.97 0.88 -43.02
CA TRP A 244 -16.49 -0.29 -43.73
C TRP A 244 -17.74 0.04 -44.56
N MET A 245 -18.69 0.77 -43.98
CA MET A 245 -19.89 1.24 -44.67
C MET A 245 -19.57 2.18 -45.83
N ALA A 246 -18.65 3.14 -45.64
CA ALA A 246 -18.23 4.06 -46.69
C ALA A 246 -17.55 3.32 -47.86
N MET A 247 -16.69 2.34 -47.56
CA MET A 247 -16.03 1.52 -48.56
C MET A 247 -17.05 0.73 -49.41
N PHE A 248 -18.02 0.09 -48.76
CA PHE A 248 -19.10 -0.62 -49.46
C PHE A 248 -19.92 0.33 -50.34
N GLY A 249 -20.22 1.53 -49.84
CA GLY A 249 -20.90 2.58 -50.60
C GLY A 249 -20.13 3.00 -51.84
N VAL A 250 -18.81 3.21 -51.74
CA VAL A 250 -17.97 3.59 -52.89
C VAL A 250 -17.93 2.47 -53.94
N PHE A 251 -17.89 1.20 -53.54
CA PHE A 251 -17.95 0.07 -54.47
C PHE A 251 -19.29 -0.03 -55.19
N ILE A 252 -20.41 0.20 -54.50
CA ILE A 252 -21.73 0.27 -55.14
C ILE A 252 -21.78 1.41 -56.17
N VAL A 253 -21.28 2.60 -55.80
CA VAL A 253 -21.26 3.75 -56.71
C VAL A 253 -20.39 3.47 -57.93
N ALA A 254 -19.20 2.89 -57.74
CA ALA A 254 -18.31 2.48 -58.83
C ALA A 254 -18.97 1.44 -59.75
N TRP A 255 -19.73 0.50 -59.19
CA TRP A 255 -20.46 -0.53 -59.92
C TRP A 255 -21.57 0.03 -60.81
N ILE A 256 -22.37 0.94 -60.26
CA ILE A 256 -23.42 1.62 -61.01
C ILE A 256 -22.80 2.51 -62.10
N LEU A 257 -21.72 3.26 -61.76
CA LEU A 257 -21.04 4.15 -62.70
C LEU A 257 -20.43 3.38 -63.88
N LEU A 258 -19.72 2.27 -63.63
CA LEU A 258 -19.14 1.44 -64.69
C LEU A 258 -20.22 0.83 -65.58
N THR A 259 -21.34 0.39 -65.00
CA THR A 259 -22.49 -0.11 -65.77
C THR A 259 -23.09 0.97 -66.65
N PHE A 260 -23.30 2.18 -66.12
CA PHE A 260 -23.81 3.31 -66.88
C PHE A 260 -22.87 3.71 -68.03
N LEU A 261 -21.56 3.78 -67.78
CA LEU A 261 -20.56 4.11 -68.80
C LEU A 261 -20.54 3.05 -69.91
N LYS A 262 -20.51 1.75 -69.59
CA LYS A 262 -20.50 0.68 -70.60
C LYS A 262 -21.81 0.58 -71.39
N MET A 263 -22.95 0.92 -70.80
CA MET A 263 -24.22 1.07 -71.53
C MET A 263 -24.17 2.23 -72.53
N LYS A 264 -23.68 3.40 -72.10
CA LYS A 264 -23.60 4.60 -72.97
C LYS A 264 -22.70 4.39 -74.18
N TYR A 265 -21.66 3.57 -74.07
CA TYR A 265 -20.73 3.28 -75.16
C TYR A 265 -21.18 2.13 -76.08
N GLY A 266 -22.44 1.69 -76.01
CA GLY A 266 -23.08 0.84 -77.02
C GLY A 266 -22.73 -0.64 -76.92
N THR A 267 -22.53 -1.17 -75.70
CA THR A 267 -22.34 -2.61 -75.53
C THR A 267 -23.68 -3.32 -75.70
N ASP A 268 -23.87 -4.08 -76.78
CA ASP A 268 -25.14 -4.77 -77.15
C ASP A 268 -25.49 -5.97 -76.23
N ARG A 269 -24.91 -6.00 -75.03
CA ARG A 269 -25.15 -7.04 -74.02
C ARG A 269 -26.39 -6.71 -73.21
N LYS A 270 -27.15 -7.74 -72.81
CA LYS A 270 -28.26 -7.60 -71.87
C LYS A 270 -27.77 -6.95 -70.56
N ILE A 271 -28.54 -5.99 -70.05
CA ILE A 271 -28.18 -5.22 -68.84
C ILE A 271 -27.86 -6.09 -67.62
N GLY A 272 -28.58 -7.21 -67.44
CA GLY A 272 -28.33 -8.14 -66.34
C GLY A 272 -26.95 -8.82 -66.41
N TYR A 273 -26.48 -9.17 -67.61
CA TYR A 273 -25.15 -9.75 -67.79
C TYR A 273 -24.08 -8.69 -67.52
N LEU A 274 -24.29 -7.46 -67.98
CA LEU A 274 -23.38 -6.34 -67.76
C LEU A 274 -23.21 -5.99 -66.28
N LEU A 275 -24.29 -6.05 -65.49
CA LEU A 275 -24.25 -5.84 -64.04
C LEU A 275 -23.37 -6.89 -63.34
N VAL A 276 -23.56 -8.18 -63.65
CA VAL A 276 -22.77 -9.26 -63.04
C VAL A 276 -21.31 -9.19 -63.47
N ASP A 277 -21.04 -8.92 -64.75
CA ASP A 277 -19.69 -8.77 -65.31
C ASP A 277 -18.95 -7.62 -64.62
N ASN A 278 -19.57 -6.45 -64.50
CA ASN A 278 -18.98 -5.29 -63.82
C ASN A 278 -18.81 -5.51 -62.31
N PHE A 279 -19.71 -6.26 -61.68
CA PHE A 279 -19.56 -6.62 -60.27
C PHE A 279 -18.31 -7.50 -60.09
N MET A 280 -18.14 -8.52 -60.93
CA MET A 280 -16.98 -9.40 -60.90
C MET A 280 -15.68 -8.66 -61.22
N GLU A 281 -15.69 -7.70 -62.15
CA GLU A 281 -14.54 -6.83 -62.42
C GLU A 281 -14.15 -6.01 -61.19
N ILE A 282 -15.11 -5.34 -60.53
CA ILE A 282 -14.84 -4.53 -59.33
C ILE A 282 -14.38 -5.41 -58.17
N TRP A 283 -15.03 -6.55 -57.97
CA TRP A 283 -14.61 -7.54 -56.97
C TRP A 283 -13.17 -8.00 -57.23
N GLY A 284 -12.83 -8.29 -58.49
CA GLY A 284 -11.47 -8.61 -58.91
C GLY A 284 -10.48 -7.49 -58.56
N ILE A 285 -10.83 -6.23 -58.86
CA ILE A 285 -9.99 -5.06 -58.52
C ILE A 285 -9.79 -4.94 -57.01
N VAL A 286 -10.85 -5.12 -56.20
CA VAL A 286 -10.80 -5.11 -54.73
C VAL A 286 -9.90 -6.23 -54.21
N CYS A 287 -9.96 -7.41 -54.82
CA CYS A 287 -9.07 -8.54 -54.55
C CYS A 287 -7.66 -8.37 -55.16
N GLN A 288 -7.32 -7.19 -55.68
CA GLN A 288 -6.04 -6.86 -56.33
C GLN A 288 -5.71 -7.74 -57.54
N GLN A 289 -6.73 -8.27 -58.19
CA GLN A 289 -6.59 -9.01 -59.44
C GLN A 289 -6.56 -8.03 -60.62
N GLY A 290 -5.79 -8.39 -61.65
CA GLY A 290 -5.78 -7.65 -62.91
C GLY A 290 -7.09 -7.81 -63.67
N LEU A 291 -7.40 -6.82 -64.52
CA LEU A 291 -8.49 -6.93 -65.48
C LEU A 291 -7.99 -7.67 -66.73
N ILE A 292 -8.85 -8.50 -67.31
CA ILE A 292 -8.54 -9.29 -68.51
C ILE A 292 -8.50 -8.39 -69.75
N ASP A 293 -9.44 -7.46 -69.86
CA ASP A 293 -9.56 -6.52 -70.98
C ASP A 293 -9.54 -5.07 -70.51
N PHE A 294 -8.67 -4.26 -71.12
CA PHE A 294 -8.65 -2.82 -70.91
C PHE A 294 -9.43 -2.11 -72.01
N SER A 295 -10.46 -1.34 -71.62
CA SER A 295 -11.21 -0.53 -72.59
C SER A 295 -10.30 0.47 -73.32
N GLY A 296 -10.53 0.62 -74.63
CA GLY A 296 -9.87 1.62 -75.47
C GLY A 296 -10.31 3.06 -75.19
N ARG A 297 -11.37 3.29 -74.40
CA ARG A 297 -11.94 4.62 -74.15
C ARG A 297 -11.31 5.29 -72.92
N SER A 298 -10.93 6.57 -73.06
CA SER A 298 -10.25 7.32 -72.00
C SER A 298 -11.07 7.49 -70.71
N SER A 299 -12.39 7.65 -70.80
CA SER A 299 -13.28 7.80 -69.63
C SER A 299 -13.30 6.55 -68.74
N LEU A 300 -13.36 5.37 -69.35
CA LEU A 300 -13.29 4.09 -68.64
C LEU A 300 -11.89 3.87 -68.05
N ARG A 301 -10.82 4.22 -68.78
CA ARG A 301 -9.44 4.16 -68.26
C ARG A 301 -9.23 5.01 -67.02
N ILE A 302 -9.75 6.24 -67.00
CA ILE A 302 -9.65 7.12 -65.82
C ILE A 302 -10.42 6.52 -64.64
N THR A 303 -11.60 5.93 -64.90
CA THR A 303 -12.42 5.30 -63.86
C THR A 303 -11.73 4.06 -63.27
N TYR A 304 -11.12 3.21 -64.10
CA TYR A 304 -10.35 2.08 -63.61
C TYR A 304 -9.08 2.53 -62.87
N LEU A 305 -8.36 3.52 -63.38
CA LEU A 305 -7.16 4.05 -62.73
C LEU A 305 -7.47 4.63 -61.35
N SER A 306 -8.55 5.41 -61.22
CA SER A 306 -8.96 5.95 -59.93
C SER A 306 -9.40 4.86 -58.95
N LEU A 307 -10.10 3.83 -59.43
CA LEU A 307 -10.49 2.68 -58.62
C LEU A 307 -9.27 1.86 -58.16
N PHE A 308 -8.29 1.61 -59.03
CA PHE A 308 -7.04 0.92 -58.66
C PHE A 308 -6.24 1.69 -57.61
N LEU A 309 -6.10 3.01 -57.77
CA LEU A 309 -5.41 3.85 -56.79
C LEU A 309 -6.14 3.82 -55.44
N LEU A 310 -7.47 3.94 -55.45
CA LEU A 310 -8.29 3.91 -54.26
C LEU A 310 -8.16 2.59 -53.50
N VAL A 311 -8.29 1.45 -54.20
CA VAL A 311 -8.14 0.11 -53.59
C VAL A 311 -6.72 -0.09 -53.06
N THR A 312 -5.69 0.41 -53.76
CA THR A 312 -4.30 0.34 -53.29
C THR A 312 -4.12 1.08 -51.96
N VAL A 313 -4.68 2.28 -51.83
CA VAL A 313 -4.64 3.05 -50.57
C VAL A 313 -5.41 2.33 -49.46
N PHE A 314 -6.58 1.77 -49.76
CA PHE A 314 -7.34 0.99 -48.77
C PHE A 314 -6.58 -0.26 -48.30
N TRP A 315 -5.94 -0.99 -49.22
CA TRP A 315 -5.16 -2.15 -48.84
C TRP A 315 -3.91 -1.78 -48.03
N ALA A 316 -3.20 -0.73 -48.44
CA ALA A 316 -2.02 -0.24 -47.72
C ALA A 316 -2.38 0.21 -46.29
N SER A 317 -3.50 0.94 -46.12
CA SER A 317 -3.97 1.35 -44.79
C SER A 317 -4.50 0.19 -43.95
N TYR A 318 -5.24 -0.75 -44.54
CA TYR A 318 -5.71 -1.95 -43.85
C TYR A 318 -4.53 -2.81 -43.37
N SER A 319 -3.56 -3.07 -44.25
CA SER A 319 -2.37 -3.86 -43.90
C SER A 319 -1.54 -3.17 -42.82
N ALA A 320 -1.30 -1.86 -42.91
CA ALA A 320 -0.55 -1.12 -41.90
C ALA A 320 -1.24 -1.15 -40.51
N THR A 321 -2.55 -0.93 -40.46
CA THR A 321 -3.32 -0.97 -39.21
C THR A 321 -3.43 -2.37 -38.63
N LEU A 322 -3.65 -3.38 -39.47
CA LEU A 322 -3.65 -4.78 -39.06
C LEU A 322 -2.31 -5.20 -38.46
N ILE A 323 -1.20 -4.85 -39.12
CA ILE A 323 0.15 -5.11 -38.60
C ILE A 323 0.34 -4.41 -37.26
N SER A 324 -0.05 -3.14 -37.13
CA SER A 324 0.05 -2.40 -35.86
C SER A 324 -0.73 -3.04 -34.72
N ILE A 325 -1.92 -3.58 -34.99
CA ILE A 325 -2.74 -4.25 -33.98
C ILE A 325 -2.12 -5.60 -33.59
N LEU A 326 -1.65 -6.37 -34.57
CA LEU A 326 -1.02 -7.68 -34.36
C LEU A 326 0.32 -7.58 -33.63
N THR A 327 1.06 -6.47 -33.81
CA THR A 327 2.30 -6.24 -33.06
C THR A 327 2.04 -5.67 -31.66
N SER A 328 0.90 -5.03 -31.43
CA SER A 328 0.54 -4.51 -30.12
C SER A 328 0.02 -5.61 -29.20
N VAL A 329 0.71 -5.85 -28.08
CA VAL A 329 0.23 -6.73 -27.01
C VAL A 329 -0.65 -5.92 -26.06
N ILE A 330 -1.96 -5.93 -26.28
CA ILE A 330 -2.91 -5.27 -25.38
C ILE A 330 -3.32 -6.25 -24.28
N ASN A 331 -2.88 -6.00 -23.05
CA ASN A 331 -3.37 -6.73 -21.89
C ASN A 331 -4.71 -6.13 -21.46
N VAL A 332 -5.81 -6.82 -21.77
CA VAL A 332 -7.13 -6.41 -21.30
C VAL A 332 -7.31 -6.96 -19.89
N LEU A 333 -7.36 -6.07 -18.90
CA LEU A 333 -7.73 -6.43 -17.54
C LEU A 333 -9.24 -6.73 -17.48
N PRO A 334 -9.67 -7.74 -16.71
CA PRO A 334 -11.09 -8.06 -16.57
C PRO A 334 -11.88 -6.96 -15.83
N PHE A 335 -11.22 -6.22 -14.95
CA PHE A 335 -11.81 -5.13 -14.18
C PHE A 335 -10.83 -3.98 -13.97
N HIS A 336 -11.36 -2.75 -13.87
CA HIS A 336 -10.56 -1.53 -13.65
C HIS A 336 -10.69 -0.98 -12.23
N SER A 337 -11.75 -1.35 -11.51
CA SER A 337 -12.02 -0.89 -10.15
C SER A 337 -12.30 -2.05 -9.20
N PHE A 338 -12.09 -1.81 -7.91
CA PHE A 338 -12.44 -2.78 -6.87
C PHE A 338 -13.94 -3.10 -6.86
N ARG A 339 -14.80 -2.10 -7.14
CA ARG A 339 -16.26 -2.32 -7.22
C ARG A 339 -16.64 -3.21 -8.41
N SER A 340 -16.01 -3.01 -9.57
CA SER A 340 -16.23 -3.89 -10.73
C SER A 340 -15.76 -5.32 -10.47
N PHE A 341 -14.67 -5.50 -9.72
CA PHE A 341 -14.21 -6.83 -9.28
C PHE A 341 -15.28 -7.54 -8.42
N VAL A 342 -15.81 -6.86 -7.41
CA VAL A 342 -16.84 -7.44 -6.53
C VAL A 342 -18.16 -7.69 -7.28
N ALA A 343 -18.49 -6.86 -8.27
CA ALA A 343 -19.68 -7.04 -9.09
C ALA A 343 -19.57 -8.21 -10.08
N ASP A 344 -18.37 -8.46 -10.61
CA ASP A 344 -18.11 -9.60 -11.50
C ASP A 344 -18.24 -10.92 -10.74
N GLY A 345 -17.68 -11.01 -9.53
CA GLY A 345 -17.87 -12.15 -8.62
C GLY A 345 -17.33 -13.49 -9.11
N THR A 346 -16.68 -13.51 -10.28
CA THR A 346 -16.09 -14.71 -10.90
C THR A 346 -14.77 -15.11 -10.24
N TYR A 347 -14.04 -14.14 -9.69
CA TYR A 347 -12.72 -14.31 -9.09
C TYR A 347 -12.84 -14.39 -7.56
N GLN A 348 -12.11 -15.35 -6.98
CA GLN A 348 -11.92 -15.45 -5.53
C GLN A 348 -10.80 -14.53 -5.06
N LEU A 349 -10.89 -14.07 -3.80
CA LEU A 349 -9.90 -13.20 -3.18
C LEU A 349 -9.09 -13.97 -2.13
N ALA A 350 -7.77 -13.92 -2.26
CA ALA A 350 -6.85 -14.42 -1.24
C ALA A 350 -6.11 -13.24 -0.58
N VAL A 351 -6.04 -13.26 0.75
CA VAL A 351 -5.34 -12.25 1.56
C VAL A 351 -4.50 -12.98 2.61
N PRO A 352 -3.26 -12.53 2.92
CA PRO A 352 -2.45 -13.18 3.94
C PRO A 352 -3.10 -13.15 5.33
N ARG A 353 -3.02 -14.26 6.08
CA ARG A 353 -3.61 -14.40 7.41
C ARG A 353 -2.96 -13.47 8.44
N GLY A 354 -3.77 -13.05 9.42
CA GLY A 354 -3.30 -12.22 10.53
C GLY A 354 -2.80 -10.84 10.10
N THR A 355 -3.12 -10.40 8.88
CA THR A 355 -2.78 -9.08 8.35
C THR A 355 -3.95 -8.11 8.46
N SER A 356 -3.63 -6.83 8.50
CA SER A 356 -4.60 -5.74 8.47
C SER A 356 -5.50 -5.75 7.24
N TYR A 357 -5.06 -6.37 6.14
CA TYR A 357 -5.85 -6.53 4.92
C TYR A 357 -7.08 -7.41 5.15
N TYR A 358 -6.94 -8.47 5.94
CA TYR A 358 -8.06 -9.33 6.31
C TYR A 358 -8.97 -8.62 7.31
N ASP A 359 -8.38 -8.05 8.36
CA ASP A 359 -9.08 -7.33 9.44
C ASP A 359 -9.98 -6.22 8.88
N LYS A 360 -9.48 -5.46 7.89
CA LYS A 360 -10.22 -4.37 7.23
C LYS A 360 -11.56 -4.82 6.64
N PHE A 361 -11.66 -6.03 6.11
CA PHE A 361 -12.91 -6.53 5.53
C PHE A 361 -13.76 -7.29 6.56
N ALA A 362 -13.11 -7.99 7.49
CA ALA A 362 -13.80 -8.78 8.51
C ALA A 362 -14.49 -7.89 9.57
N ASP A 363 -13.87 -6.76 9.92
CA ASP A 363 -14.34 -5.90 11.01
C ASP A 363 -15.23 -4.74 10.47
N SER A 364 -15.28 -4.57 9.15
CA SER A 364 -16.08 -3.53 8.50
C SER A 364 -17.55 -3.92 8.38
N LYS A 365 -18.43 -2.93 8.61
CA LYS A 365 -19.91 -3.06 8.46
C LYS A 365 -20.42 -2.59 7.10
N ASP A 366 -19.52 -2.23 6.18
CA ASP A 366 -19.90 -1.81 4.83
C ASP A 366 -20.48 -3.02 4.06
N PRO A 367 -21.66 -2.90 3.42
CA PRO A 367 -22.21 -3.94 2.55
C PRO A 367 -21.24 -4.42 1.47
N LEU A 368 -20.32 -3.56 1.02
CA LEU A 368 -19.27 -3.96 0.08
C LEU A 368 -18.27 -4.93 0.73
N ALA A 369 -17.86 -4.67 1.98
CA ALA A 369 -16.96 -5.55 2.72
C ALA A 369 -17.59 -6.92 2.99
N GLU A 370 -18.88 -6.98 3.32
CA GLU A 370 -19.60 -8.24 3.46
C GLU A 370 -19.61 -9.06 2.17
N LYS A 371 -19.78 -8.41 1.01
CA LYS A 371 -19.69 -9.07 -0.30
C LYS A 371 -18.28 -9.58 -0.58
N VAL A 372 -17.26 -8.80 -0.23
CA VAL A 372 -15.85 -9.19 -0.37
C VAL A 372 -15.53 -10.40 0.50
N MET A 373 -16.03 -10.42 1.75
CA MET A 373 -15.85 -11.57 2.66
C MET A 373 -16.46 -12.85 2.10
N LYS A 374 -17.55 -12.77 1.33
CA LYS A 374 -18.13 -13.93 0.63
C LYS A 374 -17.31 -14.41 -0.57
N LEU A 375 -16.54 -13.52 -1.19
CA LEU A 375 -15.63 -13.85 -2.29
C LEU A 375 -14.24 -14.29 -1.80
N MET A 376 -13.94 -14.07 -0.52
CA MET A 376 -12.67 -14.43 0.08
C MET A 376 -12.57 -15.94 0.26
N LEU A 377 -11.37 -16.50 0.08
CA LEU A 377 -11.10 -17.90 0.41
C LEU A 377 -11.38 -18.18 1.89
N GLU A 378 -11.70 -19.44 2.17
CA GLU A 378 -11.87 -19.90 3.56
C GLU A 378 -10.60 -19.64 4.36
N VAL A 379 -10.76 -19.36 5.66
CA VAL A 379 -9.65 -18.95 6.53
C VAL A 379 -8.53 -19.98 6.50
N GLU A 380 -8.84 -21.26 6.34
CA GLU A 380 -7.92 -22.40 6.29
C GLU A 380 -7.15 -22.54 4.97
N GLU A 381 -7.58 -21.86 3.90
CA GLU A 381 -6.90 -21.82 2.60
C GLU A 381 -6.13 -20.52 2.37
N LEU A 382 -6.31 -19.52 3.23
CA LEU A 382 -5.59 -18.24 3.10
C LEU A 382 -4.08 -18.44 3.25
N PRO A 383 -3.26 -17.75 2.45
CA PRO A 383 -1.81 -17.83 2.55
C PRO A 383 -1.30 -17.25 3.86
N ILE A 384 -0.15 -17.75 4.35
CA ILE A 384 0.50 -17.16 5.53
C ILE A 384 1.34 -15.95 5.09
N ASN A 385 2.04 -16.08 3.97
CA ASN A 385 2.97 -15.08 3.46
C ASN A 385 2.56 -14.59 2.06
N GLU A 386 3.00 -13.39 1.69
CA GLU A 386 2.75 -12.80 0.36
C GLU A 386 3.25 -13.71 -0.77
N PHE A 387 4.42 -14.32 -0.60
CA PHE A 387 5.00 -15.24 -1.59
C PHE A 387 4.13 -16.49 -1.82
N GLU A 388 3.51 -17.00 -0.77
CA GLU A 388 2.57 -18.12 -0.87
C GLU A 388 1.27 -17.66 -1.55
N GLY A 389 0.81 -16.44 -1.24
CA GLY A 389 -0.31 -15.80 -1.92
C GLY A 389 -0.09 -15.70 -3.43
N PHE A 390 1.09 -15.28 -3.89
CA PHE A 390 1.41 -15.22 -5.32
C PHE A 390 1.41 -16.60 -5.99
N LYS A 391 1.71 -17.68 -5.27
CA LYS A 391 1.61 -19.05 -5.82
C LYS A 391 0.17 -19.54 -5.97
N ILE A 392 -0.76 -19.01 -5.17
CA ILE A 392 -2.18 -19.34 -5.24
C ILE A 392 -2.85 -18.67 -6.44
N VAL A 393 -2.36 -17.49 -6.85
CA VAL A 393 -2.88 -16.74 -8.00
C VAL A 393 -2.66 -17.55 -9.28
N ARG A 394 -3.73 -18.21 -9.74
CA ARG A 394 -3.75 -19.12 -10.90
C ARG A 394 -4.19 -18.47 -12.19
#